data_AF-A0A498D8P3-F1
#
_entry.id   AF-A0A498D8P3-F1
#
_cell.length_a   1.000
_cell.length_b   1.000
_cell.length_c   1.000
_cell.angle_alpha   90.00
_cell.angle_beta   90.00
_cell.angle_gamma   90.00
#
_symmetry.space_group_name_H-M   'P 1'
#
loop_
_entity.id
_entity.type
_entity.pdbx_description
1 polymer ?
#
loop_
_entity_poly.entity_id
_entity_poly.type
_entity_poly.pdbx_seq_one_letter_code
_entity_poly.pdbx_strand_id
1 'polypeptide(L)'
;MVTVVTCTIRDHLIDNVFDNYENQRFVEKELIIILNNDKMDINKWRVRAKNSNNVSVFQLPEETTVGECQNFGTNLAKYNIIAKFDDDDYYSPYYLEEQLKALENTNAAIVGKRDCYYYLEGSNTLLSTKFNLENQFVDRVMDSSLMFRKDIISSIPFPKDNIYYDNRFQKLCRTNGLKIFSTRKENYVVVRRQDKKTHSWGIKDSILKDMCNNLGKMDNYKDYVTKPV
;
A
#
# COMPACT_ATOMS: atom_id res chain seq x y z
N MET A 1 -3.33 10.61 -13.19
CA MET A 1 -4.33 10.77 -12.12
C MET A 1 -4.45 9.44 -11.38
N VAL A 2 -4.53 9.45 -10.05
CA VAL A 2 -4.54 8.22 -9.23
C VAL A 2 -5.56 8.33 -8.10
N THR A 3 -6.35 7.29 -7.90
CA THR A 3 -7.16 7.11 -6.68
C THR A 3 -6.36 6.27 -5.70
N VAL A 4 -6.08 6.83 -4.52
CA VAL A 4 -5.51 6.06 -3.41
C VAL A 4 -6.66 5.45 -2.61
N VAL A 5 -6.59 4.14 -2.34
CA VAL A 5 -7.53 3.44 -1.49
C VAL A 5 -6.80 2.94 -0.24
N THR A 6 -7.30 3.33 0.93
CA THR A 6 -6.76 2.91 2.22
C THR A 6 -7.89 2.31 3.06
N CYS A 7 -7.70 1.06 3.48
CA CYS A 7 -8.56 0.40 4.45
C CYS A 7 -7.87 0.43 5.81
N THR A 8 -8.60 0.73 6.87
CA THR A 8 -8.04 0.75 8.22
C THR A 8 -9.02 0.21 9.25
N ILE A 9 -8.46 -0.44 10.26
CA ILE A 9 -9.16 -0.86 11.48
C ILE A 9 -8.63 -0.13 12.72
N ARG A 10 -7.80 0.91 12.52
CA ARG A 10 -6.92 1.50 13.54
C ARG A 10 -7.06 3.02 13.60
N ASP A 11 -7.87 3.48 14.55
CA ASP A 11 -8.19 4.90 14.70
C ASP A 11 -6.98 5.81 15.02
N HIS A 12 -5.93 5.26 15.63
CA HIS A 12 -4.71 6.00 15.97
C HIS A 12 -3.77 6.23 14.79
N LEU A 13 -4.02 5.62 13.62
CA LEU A 13 -3.21 5.80 12.40
C LEU A 13 -3.74 6.89 11.47
N ILE A 14 -4.77 7.63 11.90
CA ILE A 14 -5.38 8.71 11.10
C ILE A 14 -4.33 9.63 10.49
N ASP A 15 -3.40 10.16 11.30
CA ASP A 15 -2.40 11.10 10.80
C ASP A 15 -1.45 10.46 9.79
N ASN A 16 -1.02 9.20 10.00
CA ASN A 16 -0.15 8.51 9.04
C ASN A 16 -0.83 8.31 7.67
N VAL A 17 -2.13 8.00 7.65
CA VAL A 17 -2.90 7.86 6.41
C VAL A 17 -2.93 9.19 5.64
N PHE A 18 -3.26 10.27 6.33
CA PHE A 18 -3.34 11.59 5.71
C PHE A 18 -1.96 12.11 5.29
N ASP A 19 -0.93 11.96 6.13
CA ASP A 19 0.43 12.42 5.84
C ASP A 19 1.02 11.70 4.61
N ASN A 20 0.82 10.38 4.50
CA ASN A 20 1.25 9.62 3.33
C ASN A 20 0.55 10.07 2.05
N TYR A 21 -0.74 10.41 2.12
CA TYR A 21 -1.47 10.93 0.97
C TYR A 21 -1.03 12.36 0.62
N GLU A 22 -1.07 13.28 1.59
CA GLU A 22 -0.82 14.71 1.37
C GLU A 22 0.59 14.98 0.83
N ASN A 23 1.58 14.18 1.24
CA ASN A 23 2.97 14.37 0.84
C ASN A 23 3.26 14.02 -0.64
N GLN A 24 2.37 13.31 -1.35
CA GLN A 24 2.64 12.82 -2.71
C GLN A 24 2.72 13.98 -3.72
N ARG A 25 3.81 14.08 -4.46
CA ARG A 25 4.06 15.16 -5.42
C ARG A 25 3.74 14.76 -6.85
N PHE A 26 3.55 15.76 -7.72
CA PHE A 26 3.47 15.63 -9.19
C PHE A 26 2.36 14.71 -9.74
N VAL A 27 1.38 14.34 -8.92
CA VAL A 27 0.27 13.46 -9.31
C VAL A 27 -1.05 14.08 -8.86
N GLU A 28 -1.96 14.30 -9.81
CA GLU A 28 -3.35 14.59 -9.48
C GLU A 28 -4.00 13.34 -8.87
N LYS A 29 -4.60 13.50 -7.70
CA LYS A 29 -5.00 12.38 -6.86
C LYS A 29 -6.24 12.65 -6.02
N GLU A 30 -6.87 11.57 -5.60
CA GLU A 30 -7.91 11.54 -4.58
C GLU A 30 -7.62 10.40 -3.59
N LEU A 31 -8.22 10.47 -2.40
CA LEU A 31 -8.11 9.44 -1.37
C LEU A 31 -9.50 8.93 -1.00
N ILE A 32 -9.66 7.62 -0.98
CA ILE A 32 -10.82 6.92 -0.46
C ILE A 32 -10.38 6.14 0.77
N ILE A 33 -10.91 6.53 1.92
CA ILE A 33 -10.66 5.88 3.21
C ILE A 33 -11.85 5.01 3.57
N ILE A 34 -11.57 3.76 3.94
CA ILE A 34 -12.57 2.80 4.42
C ILE A 34 -12.21 2.38 5.84
N LEU A 35 -13.06 2.76 6.79
CA LEU A 35 -12.98 2.30 8.17
C LEU A 35 -13.72 0.96 8.26
N ASN A 36 -13.04 -0.09 8.70
CA ASN A 36 -13.58 -1.45 8.77
C ASN A 36 -13.56 -1.97 10.21
N ASN A 37 -14.11 -1.17 11.11
CA ASN A 37 -14.30 -1.50 12.51
C ASN A 37 -15.46 -0.64 13.04
N ASP A 38 -16.50 -1.30 13.56
CA ASP A 38 -17.75 -0.63 13.96
C ASP A 38 -17.56 0.34 15.15
N LYS A 39 -16.46 0.18 15.90
CA LYS A 39 -16.14 1.05 17.05
C LYS A 39 -15.41 2.34 16.66
N MET A 40 -14.97 2.46 15.40
CA MET A 40 -14.30 3.68 14.93
C MET A 40 -15.31 4.82 14.74
N ASP A 41 -14.90 6.05 15.10
CA ASP A 41 -15.72 7.23 14.88
C ASP A 41 -15.45 7.84 13.50
N ILE A 42 -16.35 7.58 12.55
CA ILE A 42 -16.28 8.15 11.20
C ILE A 42 -16.30 9.69 11.19
N ASN A 43 -16.90 10.34 12.18
CA ASN A 43 -16.96 11.80 12.21
C ASN A 43 -15.58 12.40 12.49
N LYS A 44 -14.77 11.78 13.36
CA LYS A 44 -13.36 12.15 13.56
C LYS A 44 -12.60 12.18 12.23
N TRP A 45 -12.73 11.11 11.43
CA TRP A 45 -12.07 11.00 10.13
C TRP A 45 -12.60 11.99 9.10
N ARG A 46 -13.92 12.19 9.05
CA ARG A 46 -14.55 13.20 8.16
C ARG A 46 -14.14 14.63 8.52
N VAL A 47 -13.98 14.93 9.81
CA VAL A 47 -13.49 16.24 10.25
C VAL A 47 -12.05 16.45 9.80
N ARG A 48 -11.15 15.46 9.99
CA ARG A 48 -9.77 15.54 9.47
C ARG A 48 -9.73 15.68 7.95
N ALA A 49 -10.61 14.98 7.24
CA ALA A 49 -10.69 15.01 5.78
C ALA A 49 -11.05 16.39 5.21
N LYS A 50 -11.75 17.25 5.96
CA LYS A 50 -12.06 18.62 5.51
C LYS A 50 -10.82 19.50 5.31
N ASN A 51 -9.69 19.13 5.93
CA ASN A 51 -8.42 19.84 5.80
C ASN A 51 -7.59 19.34 4.60
N SER A 52 -8.10 18.36 3.84
CA SER A 52 -7.40 17.70 2.74
C SER A 52 -8.21 17.80 1.46
N ASN A 53 -7.54 17.93 0.32
CA ASN A 53 -8.20 17.97 -0.97
C ASN A 53 -8.60 16.56 -1.43
N ASN A 54 -9.78 16.42 -2.04
CA ASN A 54 -10.25 15.19 -2.70
C ASN A 54 -10.20 13.93 -1.80
N VAL A 55 -10.64 14.05 -0.54
CA VAL A 55 -10.73 12.91 0.38
C VAL A 55 -12.18 12.54 0.65
N SER A 56 -12.50 11.25 0.54
CA SER A 56 -13.78 10.67 0.92
C SER A 56 -13.59 9.60 1.99
N VAL A 57 -14.49 9.57 2.98
CA VAL A 57 -14.41 8.63 4.11
C VAL A 57 -15.71 7.84 4.21
N PHE A 58 -15.57 6.52 4.21
CA PHE A 58 -16.63 5.54 4.35
C PHE A 58 -16.34 4.63 5.55
N GLN A 59 -17.39 4.04 6.11
CA GLN A 59 -17.29 2.99 7.12
C GLN A 59 -18.14 1.83 6.65
N LEU A 60 -17.55 0.63 6.66
CA LEU A 60 -18.22 -0.62 6.33
C LEU A 60 -18.30 -1.49 7.59
N PRO A 61 -19.32 -2.36 7.71
CA PRO A 61 -19.43 -3.29 8.83
C PRO A 61 -18.16 -4.12 9.02
N GLU A 62 -17.78 -4.40 10.28
CA GLU A 62 -16.55 -5.13 10.63
C GLU A 62 -16.48 -6.54 10.00
N GLU A 63 -17.61 -7.17 9.69
CA GLU A 63 -17.65 -8.45 8.97
C GLU A 63 -17.26 -8.36 7.49
N THR A 64 -17.23 -7.15 6.92
CA THR A 64 -16.81 -6.93 5.53
C THR A 64 -15.34 -7.28 5.40
N THR A 65 -15.00 -8.16 4.47
CA THR A 65 -13.60 -8.59 4.31
C THR A 65 -12.71 -7.47 3.76
N VAL A 66 -11.39 -7.53 4.02
CA VAL A 66 -10.42 -6.57 3.47
C VAL A 66 -10.49 -6.52 1.95
N GLY A 67 -10.60 -7.68 1.28
CA GLY A 67 -10.79 -7.72 -0.17
C GLY A 67 -12.09 -7.06 -0.64
N GLU A 68 -13.19 -7.21 0.10
CA GLU A 68 -14.44 -6.49 -0.18
C GLU A 68 -14.31 -4.98 0.03
N CYS A 69 -13.60 -4.54 1.07
CA CYS A 69 -13.28 -3.14 1.26
C CYS A 69 -12.47 -2.59 0.08
N GLN A 70 -11.43 -3.29 -0.38
CA GLN A 70 -10.65 -2.87 -1.55
C GLN A 70 -11.49 -2.78 -2.82
N ASN A 71 -12.38 -3.74 -3.06
CA ASN A 71 -13.33 -3.69 -4.17
C ASN A 71 -14.29 -2.48 -4.04
N PHE A 72 -14.84 -2.24 -2.85
CA PHE A 72 -15.74 -1.11 -2.59
C PHE A 72 -15.06 0.23 -2.89
N GLY A 73 -13.86 0.45 -2.35
CA GLY A 73 -13.09 1.67 -2.60
C GLY A 73 -12.71 1.84 -4.06
N THR A 74 -12.28 0.76 -4.72
CA THR A 74 -11.96 0.79 -6.15
C THR A 74 -13.18 1.15 -7.00
N ASN A 75 -14.36 0.61 -6.70
CA ASN A 75 -15.57 0.91 -7.45
C ASN A 75 -15.98 2.39 -7.35
N LEU A 76 -15.78 3.01 -6.18
CA LEU A 76 -16.02 4.43 -5.94
C LEU A 76 -14.99 5.37 -6.59
N ALA A 77 -13.83 4.85 -7.00
CA ALA A 77 -12.75 5.64 -7.59
C ALA A 77 -13.21 6.48 -8.78
N LYS A 78 -12.89 7.77 -8.79
CA LYS A 78 -13.07 8.68 -9.92
C LYS A 78 -12.05 8.40 -11.02
N TYR A 79 -10.82 8.01 -10.66
CA TYR A 79 -9.73 7.83 -11.61
C TYR A 79 -9.54 6.37 -12.03
N ASN A 80 -8.93 6.18 -13.20
CA ASN A 80 -8.72 4.86 -13.79
C ASN A 80 -7.49 4.11 -13.24
N ILE A 81 -6.65 4.77 -12.45
CA ILE A 81 -5.49 4.14 -11.81
C ILE A 81 -5.74 4.11 -10.31
N ILE A 82 -5.61 2.93 -9.72
CA ILE A 82 -5.81 2.68 -8.30
C ILE A 82 -4.45 2.42 -7.67
N ALA A 83 -4.17 3.04 -6.53
CA ALA A 83 -3.04 2.71 -5.67
C ALA A 83 -3.55 2.30 -4.29
N LYS A 84 -3.07 1.18 -3.78
CA LYS A 84 -3.37 0.74 -2.41
C LYS A 84 -2.33 1.27 -1.45
N PHE A 85 -2.76 1.98 -0.40
CA PHE A 85 -1.90 2.39 0.70
C PHE A 85 -2.35 1.67 1.98
N ASP A 86 -1.41 1.06 2.71
CA ASP A 86 -1.66 0.57 4.05
C ASP A 86 -1.58 1.70 5.08
N ASP A 87 -2.33 1.57 6.16
CA ASP A 87 -2.49 2.60 7.17
C ASP A 87 -1.25 2.82 8.04
N ASP A 88 -0.36 1.83 8.15
CA ASP A 88 0.84 1.86 8.97
C ASP A 88 2.17 1.93 8.20
N ASP A 89 2.16 1.81 6.88
CA ASP A 89 3.37 1.89 6.06
C ASP A 89 3.83 3.33 5.81
N TYR A 90 5.03 3.51 5.24
CA TYR A 90 5.53 4.81 4.78
C TYR A 90 5.64 4.85 3.26
N TYR A 91 5.07 5.90 2.67
CA TYR A 91 5.13 6.23 1.26
C TYR A 91 5.78 7.61 1.10
N SER A 92 6.91 7.65 0.41
CA SER A 92 7.63 8.91 0.22
C SER A 92 6.90 9.84 -0.75
N PRO A 93 7.26 11.14 -0.81
CA PRO A 93 6.68 12.10 -1.76
C PRO A 93 6.76 11.72 -3.24
N TYR A 94 7.68 10.83 -3.63
CA TYR A 94 7.88 10.41 -5.02
C TYR A 94 7.24 9.06 -5.36
N TYR A 95 6.57 8.41 -4.39
CA TYR A 95 6.07 7.04 -4.53
C TYR A 95 5.05 6.90 -5.68
N LEU A 96 3.99 7.72 -5.68
CA LEU A 96 2.96 7.63 -6.73
C LEU A 96 3.50 7.96 -8.12
N GLU A 97 4.42 8.93 -8.22
CA GLU A 97 5.04 9.31 -9.48
C GLU A 97 5.87 8.16 -10.07
N GLU A 98 6.68 7.49 -9.24
CA GLU A 98 7.46 6.31 -9.63
C GLU A 98 6.59 5.18 -10.18
N GLN A 99 5.54 4.82 -9.43
CA GLN A 99 4.65 3.75 -9.83
C GLN A 99 3.88 4.11 -11.11
N LEU A 100 3.39 5.34 -11.23
CA LEU A 100 2.66 5.79 -12.41
C LEU A 100 3.54 5.76 -13.67
N LYS A 101 4.77 6.29 -13.59
CA LYS A 101 5.76 6.21 -14.68
C LYS A 101 6.05 4.76 -15.07
N ALA A 102 6.19 3.86 -14.10
CA ALA A 102 6.41 2.44 -14.37
C ALA A 102 5.22 1.78 -15.08
N LEU A 103 3.99 2.09 -14.66
CA LEU A 103 2.77 1.56 -15.26
C LEU A 103 2.65 2.00 -16.74
N GLU A 104 2.97 3.26 -17.03
CA GLU A 104 2.95 3.83 -18.37
C GLU A 104 4.06 3.26 -19.27
N ASN A 105 5.30 3.22 -18.78
CA ASN A 105 6.47 2.84 -19.58
C ASN A 105 6.55 1.34 -19.90
N THR A 106 5.98 0.50 -19.04
CA THR A 106 6.10 -0.97 -19.17
C THR A 106 4.85 -1.61 -19.77
N ASN A 107 3.75 -0.86 -19.84
CA ASN A 107 2.41 -1.35 -20.17
C ASN A 107 2.01 -2.58 -19.31
N ALA A 108 2.50 -2.65 -18.07
CA ALA A 108 2.06 -3.65 -17.12
C ALA A 108 0.61 -3.40 -16.70
N ALA A 109 -0.08 -4.46 -16.27
CA ALA A 109 -1.42 -4.33 -15.72
C ALA A 109 -1.38 -3.89 -14.25
N ILE A 110 -0.34 -4.36 -13.54
CA ILE A 110 -0.08 -4.07 -12.13
C ILE A 110 1.39 -3.66 -12.00
N VAL A 111 1.65 -2.64 -11.21
CA VAL A 111 2.98 -2.26 -10.73
C VAL A 111 3.02 -2.25 -9.20
N GLY A 112 4.21 -2.36 -8.65
CA GLY A 112 4.44 -2.22 -7.22
C GLY A 112 5.90 -2.49 -6.88
N LYS A 113 6.17 -2.90 -5.65
CA LYS A 113 7.53 -3.17 -5.15
C LYS A 113 7.65 -4.63 -4.74
N ARG A 114 8.57 -5.36 -5.38
CA ARG A 114 8.93 -6.73 -4.97
C ARG A 114 10.05 -6.71 -3.95
N ASP A 115 11.09 -5.94 -4.23
CA ASP A 115 12.06 -5.55 -3.21
C ASP A 115 11.60 -4.27 -2.51
N CYS A 116 11.80 -4.20 -1.20
CA CYS A 116 11.38 -3.09 -0.36
C CYS A 116 12.23 -2.99 0.90
N TYR A 117 12.03 -1.92 1.65
CA TYR A 117 12.57 -1.77 2.99
C TYR A 117 11.57 -2.20 4.05
N TYR A 118 12.08 -2.74 5.16
CA TYR A 118 11.31 -2.94 6.38
C TYR A 118 11.94 -2.12 7.51
N TYR A 119 11.13 -1.38 8.26
CA TYR A 119 11.60 -0.67 9.45
C TYR A 119 11.05 -1.33 10.72
N LEU A 120 11.93 -1.82 11.58
CA LEU A 120 11.59 -2.45 12.85
C LEU A 120 11.60 -1.41 13.98
N GLU A 121 10.45 -0.82 14.31
CA GLU A 121 10.34 0.26 15.31
C GLU A 121 10.89 -0.14 16.67
N GLY A 122 10.61 -1.37 17.13
CA GLY A 122 11.07 -1.84 18.45
C GLY A 122 12.59 -1.90 18.60
N SER A 123 13.35 -1.77 17.52
CA SER A 123 14.82 -1.80 17.52
C SER A 123 15.46 -0.68 16.70
N ASN A 124 14.66 0.27 16.20
CA ASN A 124 15.03 1.29 15.22
C ASN A 124 15.90 0.75 14.07
N THR A 125 15.60 -0.44 13.54
CA THR A 125 16.47 -1.11 12.56
C THR A 125 15.85 -1.11 11.17
N LEU A 126 16.63 -0.69 10.17
CA LEU A 126 16.23 -0.75 8.77
C LEU A 126 16.76 -2.04 8.13
N LEU A 127 15.89 -2.74 7.42
CA LEU A 127 16.21 -3.92 6.63
C LEU A 127 15.90 -3.64 5.15
N SER A 128 16.64 -4.26 4.24
CA SER A 128 16.36 -4.27 2.80
C SER A 128 16.19 -5.71 2.35
N THR A 129 15.14 -6.01 1.59
CA THR A 129 15.04 -7.32 0.92
C THR A 129 16.25 -7.54 -0.02
N LYS A 130 16.53 -8.81 -0.30
CA LYS A 130 17.64 -9.24 -1.17
C LYS A 130 17.18 -10.13 -2.33
N PHE A 131 15.96 -9.93 -2.82
CA PHE A 131 15.43 -10.76 -3.91
C PHE A 131 16.06 -10.40 -5.26
N ASN A 132 16.54 -9.16 -5.42
CA ASN A 132 17.13 -8.62 -6.66
C ASN A 132 16.13 -8.64 -7.84
N LEU A 133 14.88 -8.28 -7.54
CA LEU A 133 13.73 -8.26 -8.45
C LEU A 133 13.22 -6.82 -8.70
N GLU A 134 14.13 -5.84 -8.67
CA GLU A 134 13.85 -4.45 -9.01
C GLU A 134 13.83 -4.25 -10.53
N ASN A 135 13.01 -3.31 -11.03
CA ASN A 135 12.89 -2.90 -12.43
C ASN A 135 12.67 -4.04 -13.44
N GLN A 136 11.84 -5.02 -13.10
CA GLN A 136 11.57 -6.17 -13.96
C GLN A 136 10.16 -6.72 -13.77
N PHE A 137 9.72 -7.53 -14.73
CA PHE A 137 8.48 -8.28 -14.57
C PHE A 137 8.64 -9.38 -13.52
N VAL A 138 7.66 -9.48 -12.63
CA VAL A 138 7.71 -10.37 -11.47
C VAL A 138 6.40 -11.14 -11.31
N ASP A 139 6.48 -12.14 -10.46
CA ASP A 139 5.35 -13.00 -10.14
C ASP A 139 4.33 -12.37 -9.19
N ARG A 140 4.78 -11.40 -8.39
CA ARG A 140 3.98 -10.60 -7.46
C ARG A 140 4.79 -9.44 -6.91
N VAL A 141 4.11 -8.45 -6.36
CA VAL A 141 4.63 -7.33 -5.56
C VAL A 141 3.99 -7.34 -4.17
N MET A 142 4.46 -6.49 -3.26
CA MET A 142 3.88 -6.35 -1.92
C MET A 142 2.43 -5.83 -2.01
N ASP A 143 1.55 -6.35 -1.15
CA ASP A 143 0.13 -5.96 -1.07
C ASP A 143 -0.05 -4.44 -0.96
N SER A 144 0.60 -3.85 0.04
CA SER A 144 0.63 -2.40 0.28
C SER A 144 1.29 -1.58 -0.82
N SER A 145 1.89 -2.22 -1.83
CA SER A 145 2.54 -1.51 -2.93
C SER A 145 1.77 -1.54 -4.25
N LEU A 146 0.60 -2.18 -4.27
CA LEU A 146 -0.17 -2.39 -5.50
C LEU A 146 -0.62 -1.06 -6.12
N MET A 147 -0.29 -0.86 -7.40
CA MET A 147 -0.94 0.11 -8.27
C MET A 147 -1.36 -0.57 -9.58
N PHE A 148 -2.59 -0.34 -10.02
CA PHE A 148 -3.17 -1.07 -11.16
C PHE A 148 -4.28 -0.27 -11.85
N ARG A 149 -4.69 -0.73 -13.05
CA ARG A 149 -5.82 -0.12 -13.79
C ARG A 149 -7.16 -0.59 -13.22
N LYS A 150 -8.05 0.36 -12.93
CA LYS A 150 -9.36 0.13 -12.29
C LYS A 150 -10.21 -0.93 -12.99
N ASP A 151 -10.16 -0.99 -14.32
CA ASP A 151 -10.93 -1.92 -15.17
C ASP A 151 -10.63 -3.40 -14.88
N ILE A 152 -9.45 -3.71 -14.31
CA ILE A 152 -9.10 -5.06 -13.86
C ILE A 152 -10.12 -5.58 -12.85
N ILE A 153 -10.63 -4.74 -11.94
CA ILE A 153 -11.56 -5.15 -10.88
C ILE A 153 -12.93 -5.56 -11.43
N SER A 154 -13.34 -5.03 -12.59
CA SER A 154 -14.58 -5.45 -13.24
C SER A 154 -14.53 -6.88 -13.74
N SER A 155 -13.34 -7.38 -14.11
CA SER A 155 -13.15 -8.75 -14.61
C SER A 155 -12.60 -9.69 -13.54
N ILE A 156 -11.73 -9.18 -12.68
CA ILE A 156 -10.97 -9.93 -11.67
C ILE A 156 -11.03 -9.13 -10.37
N PRO A 157 -12.12 -9.20 -9.60
CA PRO A 157 -12.19 -8.51 -8.31
C PRO A 157 -11.22 -9.12 -7.29
N PHE A 158 -10.88 -8.37 -6.24
CA PHE A 158 -10.21 -8.96 -5.08
C PHE A 158 -11.10 -10.08 -4.49
N PRO A 159 -10.51 -11.24 -4.12
CA PRO A 159 -11.23 -12.27 -3.38
C PRO A 159 -11.83 -11.71 -2.08
N LYS A 160 -13.00 -12.22 -1.70
CA LYS A 160 -13.72 -11.84 -0.48
C LYS A 160 -13.13 -12.51 0.75
N ASP A 161 -11.88 -12.17 1.05
CA ASP A 161 -11.08 -12.78 2.10
C ASP A 161 -10.28 -11.72 2.86
N ASN A 162 -9.95 -12.01 4.13
CA ASN A 162 -9.09 -11.16 4.96
C ASN A 162 -7.60 -11.49 4.80
N ILE A 163 -7.28 -12.72 4.41
CA ILE A 163 -5.91 -13.24 4.37
C ILE A 163 -5.60 -13.71 2.96
N TYR A 164 -4.43 -13.33 2.44
CA TYR A 164 -3.94 -13.70 1.10
C TYR A 164 -4.83 -13.24 -0.08
N TYR A 165 -5.80 -12.35 0.16
CA TYR A 165 -6.66 -11.80 -0.89
C TYR A 165 -5.83 -11.11 -1.98
N ASP A 166 -4.77 -10.41 -1.59
CA ASP A 166 -3.80 -9.74 -2.45
C ASP A 166 -3.02 -10.72 -3.34
N ASN A 167 -2.48 -11.79 -2.73
CA ASN A 167 -1.67 -12.78 -3.43
C ASN A 167 -2.52 -13.58 -4.41
N ARG A 168 -3.77 -13.86 -4.03
CA ARG A 168 -4.76 -14.51 -4.89
C ARG A 168 -5.19 -13.59 -6.03
N PHE A 169 -5.44 -12.31 -5.78
CA PHE A 169 -5.74 -11.32 -6.82
C PHE A 169 -4.61 -11.23 -7.86
N GLN A 170 -3.36 -11.08 -7.42
CA GLN A 170 -2.20 -11.03 -8.31
C GLN A 170 -2.02 -12.33 -9.11
N LYS A 171 -2.22 -13.49 -8.45
CA LYS A 171 -2.19 -14.79 -9.13
C LYS A 171 -3.28 -14.90 -10.20
N LEU A 172 -4.52 -14.50 -9.89
CA LEU A 172 -5.65 -14.51 -10.82
C LEU A 172 -5.38 -13.61 -12.02
N CYS A 173 -4.85 -12.40 -11.80
CA CYS A 173 -4.44 -11.50 -12.86
C CYS A 173 -3.42 -12.16 -13.80
N ARG A 174 -2.36 -12.76 -13.24
CA ARG A 174 -1.35 -13.46 -14.03
C ARG A 174 -1.88 -14.65 -14.82
N THR A 175 -2.77 -15.46 -14.21
CA THR A 175 -3.38 -16.59 -14.93
C THR A 175 -4.31 -16.14 -16.05
N ASN A 176 -4.77 -14.87 -16.04
CA ASN A 176 -5.50 -14.23 -17.13
C ASN A 176 -4.57 -13.45 -18.10
N GLY A 177 -3.26 -13.71 -18.07
CA GLY A 177 -2.29 -13.13 -19.00
C GLY A 177 -1.82 -11.71 -18.65
N LEU A 178 -2.24 -11.16 -17.50
CA LEU A 178 -1.82 -9.84 -17.06
C LEU A 178 -0.41 -9.86 -16.47
N LYS A 179 0.39 -8.84 -16.81
CA LYS A 179 1.79 -8.73 -16.37
C LYS A 179 1.91 -7.83 -15.14
N ILE A 180 2.81 -8.20 -14.24
CA ILE A 180 3.12 -7.44 -13.03
C ILE A 180 4.57 -6.97 -13.11
N PHE A 181 4.82 -5.68 -12.90
CA PHE A 181 6.16 -5.10 -12.92
C PHE A 181 6.55 -4.57 -11.54
N SER A 182 7.78 -4.86 -11.12
CA SER A 182 8.36 -4.37 -9.88
C SER A 182 9.25 -3.18 -10.15
N THR A 183 9.03 -2.07 -9.45
CA THR A 183 9.90 -0.89 -9.46
C THR A 183 11.11 -1.09 -8.55
N ARG A 184 11.89 -0.03 -8.33
CA ARG A 184 12.93 0.00 -7.30
C ARG A 184 12.34 -0.08 -5.89
N LYS A 185 13.17 -0.46 -4.92
CA LYS A 185 12.79 -0.63 -3.51
C LYS A 185 12.65 0.67 -2.71
N GLU A 186 13.25 1.76 -3.19
CA GLU A 186 13.17 3.07 -2.55
C GLU A 186 11.73 3.62 -2.52
N ASN A 187 11.54 4.74 -1.84
CA ASN A 187 10.28 5.46 -1.76
C ASN A 187 9.13 4.75 -1.01
N TYR A 188 9.39 3.58 -0.43
CA TYR A 188 8.41 2.77 0.28
C TYR A 188 9.05 1.94 1.38
N VAL A 189 8.38 1.86 2.54
CA VAL A 189 8.85 1.08 3.68
C VAL A 189 7.68 0.41 4.36
N VAL A 190 7.80 -0.90 4.57
CA VAL A 190 6.89 -1.63 5.44
C VAL A 190 7.26 -1.36 6.89
N VAL A 191 6.36 -0.78 7.67
CA VAL A 191 6.65 -0.47 9.07
C VAL A 191 6.22 -1.64 9.97
N ARG A 192 7.17 -2.12 10.77
CA ARG A 192 6.97 -3.17 11.77
C ARG A 192 7.01 -2.54 13.15
N ARG A 193 5.84 -2.05 13.56
CA ARG A 193 5.59 -1.48 14.88
C ARG A 193 6.01 -2.38 16.03
N GLN A 194 6.37 -1.75 17.15
CA GLN A 194 6.85 -2.43 18.35
C GLN A 194 5.82 -3.40 18.94
N ASP A 195 4.55 -2.99 19.03
CA ASP A 195 3.49 -3.87 19.52
C ASP A 195 2.98 -4.81 18.43
N LYS A 196 3.46 -6.05 18.48
CA LYS A 196 3.12 -7.07 17.49
C LYS A 196 1.67 -7.53 17.55
N LYS A 197 0.94 -7.28 18.64
CA LYS A 197 -0.49 -7.61 18.75
C LYS A 197 -1.37 -6.70 17.89
N THR A 198 -0.84 -5.56 17.46
CA THR A 198 -1.56 -4.59 16.62
C THR A 198 -1.37 -4.83 15.12
N HIS A 199 -0.47 -5.75 14.74
CA HIS A 199 -0.19 -6.10 13.35
C HIS A 199 -1.21 -7.09 12.81
N SER A 200 -1.73 -6.79 11.63
CA SER A 200 -2.50 -7.74 10.82
C SER A 200 -1.60 -8.79 10.16
N TRP A 201 -0.29 -8.51 10.03
CA TRP A 201 0.68 -9.40 9.40
C TRP A 201 1.64 -10.03 10.42
N GLY A 202 1.50 -11.34 10.63
CA GLY A 202 2.17 -12.13 11.68
C GLY A 202 3.48 -12.82 11.29
N ILE A 203 4.22 -12.33 10.27
CA ILE A 203 5.52 -12.92 9.92
C ILE A 203 6.51 -12.80 11.10
N LYS A 204 7.27 -13.85 11.38
CA LYS A 204 8.31 -13.81 12.42
C LYS A 204 9.50 -12.99 11.95
N ASP A 205 10.08 -12.19 12.84
CA ASP A 205 11.28 -11.39 12.55
C ASP A 205 12.46 -12.22 12.04
N SER A 206 12.57 -13.49 12.46
CA SER A 206 13.60 -14.41 11.95
C SER A 206 13.47 -14.62 10.44
N ILE A 207 12.25 -14.82 9.95
CA ILE A 207 11.98 -14.99 8.51
C ILE A 207 12.29 -13.68 7.76
N LEU A 208 11.94 -12.53 8.34
CA LEU A 208 12.29 -11.24 7.76
C LEU A 208 13.82 -11.06 7.65
N LYS A 209 14.56 -11.44 8.70
CA LYS A 209 16.03 -11.40 8.71
C LYS A 209 16.64 -12.33 7.66
N ASP A 210 16.06 -13.49 7.43
CA ASP A 210 16.54 -14.41 6.39
C ASP A 210 16.32 -13.86 4.98
N MET A 211 15.23 -13.12 4.75
CA MET A 211 14.91 -12.51 3.45
C MET A 211 15.59 -11.16 3.22
N CYS A 212 16.26 -10.59 4.21
CA CYS A 212 16.78 -9.23 4.16
C CYS A 212 18.27 -9.14 4.47
N ASN A 213 18.88 -8.04 4.01
CA ASN A 213 20.12 -7.50 4.57
C ASN A 213 19.75 -6.55 5.71
N ASN A 214 20.50 -6.63 6.81
CA ASN A 214 20.38 -5.68 7.91
C ASN A 214 21.22 -4.44 7.60
N LEU A 215 20.58 -3.28 7.47
CA LEU A 215 21.26 -2.00 7.18
C LEU A 215 21.65 -1.24 8.45
N GLY A 216 21.32 -1.78 9.63
CA GLY A 216 21.67 -1.24 10.93
C GLY A 216 20.58 -0.37 11.55
N LYS A 217 20.92 0.23 12.69
CA LYS A 217 20.04 1.16 13.40
C LYS A 217 19.97 2.49 12.66
N MET A 218 18.78 3.04 12.51
CA MET A 218 18.55 4.26 11.73
C MET A 218 17.29 4.97 12.22
N ASP A 219 17.45 6.04 13.00
CA ASP A 219 16.31 6.78 13.54
C ASP A 219 15.55 7.55 12.44
N ASN A 220 16.26 8.06 11.43
CA ASN A 220 15.66 8.77 10.30
C ASN A 220 15.74 7.94 9.01
N TYR A 221 15.02 6.81 8.99
CA TYR A 221 15.00 5.93 7.82
C TYR A 221 14.33 6.56 6.60
N LYS A 222 13.42 7.53 6.80
CA LYS A 222 12.67 8.19 5.72
C LYS A 222 13.61 8.93 4.76
N ASP A 223 14.62 9.63 5.26
CA ASP A 223 15.61 10.32 4.42
C ASP A 223 16.48 9.35 3.62
N TYR A 224 16.84 8.22 4.24
CA TYR A 224 17.64 7.19 3.57
C TYR A 224 16.90 6.57 2.39
N VAL A 225 15.62 6.23 2.57
CA VAL A 225 14.83 5.52 1.55
C VAL A 225 14.21 6.44 0.50
N THR A 226 14.14 7.75 0.73
CA THR A 226 13.50 8.69 -0.20
C THR A 226 14.49 9.05 -1.31
N LYS A 227 14.09 8.81 -2.58
CA LYS A 227 14.88 9.13 -3.78
C LYS A 227 13.99 9.78 -4.86
N PRO A 228 14.44 10.89 -5.47
CA PRO A 228 13.79 11.43 -6.66
C PRO A 228 13.67 10.41 -7.80
N VAL A 229 12.70 10.64 -8.68
CA VAL A 229 12.27 9.71 -9.75
C VAL A 229 12.44 10.32 -11.12
#